data_AF-A0A7S9HDJ5-F1
#
_entry.id   AF-A0A7S9HDJ5-F1
#
_cell.length_a   1.000
_cell.length_b   1.000
_cell.length_c   1.000
_cell.angle_alpha   90.00
_cell.angle_beta   90.00
_cell.angle_gamma   90.00
#
_symmetry.space_group_name_H-M   'P 1'
#
loop_
_entity.id
_entity.type
_entity.pdbx_description
1 polymer ?
#
loop_
_entity_poly.entity_id
_entity_poly.type
_entity_poly.pdbx_seq_one_letter_code
_entity_poly.pdbx_strand_id
1 'polypeptide(L)'
;MSLSSLKKSKPSVKATPVSVDTFIEQAIDYARGEGVATVVRLPEKQEAGTTKPMRRATFTLSEHAIEKLTALSEQTGIPRSKLIRIWVEQANLVPFLVCC
;
A
#
# COMPACT_ATOMS: atom_id res chain seq x y z
N MET A 1 4.53 -22.65 8.83
CA MET A 1 5.66 -21.73 8.58
C MET A 1 5.64 -20.63 9.65
N SER A 2 6.72 -20.47 10.41
CA SER A 2 6.80 -19.57 11.58
C SER A 2 6.88 -18.08 11.19
N LEU A 3 6.12 -17.21 11.87
CA LEU A 3 6.06 -15.76 11.68
C LEU A 3 7.15 -14.99 12.45
N SER A 4 8.24 -15.64 12.86
CA SER A 4 9.31 -15.02 13.65
C SER A 4 10.22 -14.07 12.87
N SER A 5 10.09 -13.96 11.55
CA SER A 5 11.07 -13.28 10.70
C SER A 5 10.64 -11.89 10.19
N LEU A 6 9.45 -11.39 10.54
CA LEU A 6 9.03 -10.05 10.10
C LEU A 6 9.57 -8.94 11.02
N LYS A 7 10.89 -8.85 11.11
CA LYS A 7 11.59 -7.70 11.69
C LYS A 7 11.27 -6.49 10.81
N LYS A 8 10.70 -5.41 11.38
CA LYS A 8 10.56 -4.11 10.68
C LYS A 8 11.95 -3.67 10.23
N SER A 9 12.27 -3.80 8.95
CA SER A 9 13.42 -3.11 8.36
C SER A 9 13.05 -1.64 8.22
N LYS A 10 13.59 -0.81 9.11
CA LYS A 10 13.63 0.63 8.88
C LYS A 10 14.48 0.83 7.62
N PRO A 11 14.05 1.60 6.60
CA PRO A 11 14.93 1.92 5.49
C PRO A 11 16.16 2.62 6.07
N SER A 12 17.30 1.93 5.99
CA SER A 12 18.60 2.43 6.43
C SER A 12 19.05 3.44 5.39
N VAL A 13 18.54 4.66 5.50
CA VAL A 13 19.07 5.80 4.76
C VAL A 13 20.44 6.06 5.36
N LYS A 14 21.49 5.82 4.58
CA LYS A 14 22.85 6.18 4.99
C LYS A 14 22.91 7.70 5.09
N ALA A 15 23.02 8.22 6.30
CA ALA A 15 23.23 9.64 6.53
C ALA A 15 24.58 10.02 5.90
N THR A 16 24.57 10.87 4.88
CA THR A 16 25.79 11.50 4.39
C THR A 16 26.25 12.50 5.46
N PRO A 17 27.51 12.44 5.91
CA PRO A 17 28.02 13.41 6.86
C PRO A 17 28.06 14.77 6.17
N VAL A 18 27.21 15.68 6.62
CA VAL A 18 27.19 17.08 6.18
C VAL A 18 28.24 17.83 7.01
N SER A 19 29.11 18.60 6.35
CA SER A 19 30.10 19.42 7.05
C SER A 19 29.44 20.61 7.76
N VAL A 20 30.08 21.14 8.80
CA VAL A 20 29.53 22.24 9.59
C VAL A 20 29.28 23.47 8.72
N ASP A 21 30.22 23.82 7.84
CA ASP A 21 30.09 24.98 6.96
C ASP A 21 28.92 24.83 5.99
N THR A 22 28.77 23.65 5.38
CA THR A 22 27.63 23.36 4.48
C THR A 22 26.28 23.40 5.19
N PHE A 23 26.23 23.09 6.49
CA PHE A 23 24.99 23.18 7.27
C PHE A 23 24.64 24.63 7.62
N ILE A 24 25.65 25.44 7.94
CA ILE A 24 25.48 26.86 8.27
C ILE A 24 24.98 27.64 7.04
N GLU A 25 25.57 27.40 5.87
CA GLU A 25 25.15 28.01 4.61
C GLU A 25 23.68 27.69 4.28
N GLN A 26 23.30 26.42 4.34
CA GLN A 26 21.91 25.99 4.11
C GLN A 26 20.92 26.62 5.09
N ALA A 27 21.30 26.81 6.36
CA ALA A 27 20.45 27.45 7.36
C ALA A 27 20.27 28.95 7.11
N ILE A 28 21.32 29.63 6.61
CA ILE A 28 21.28 31.05 6.25
C ILE A 28 20.37 31.26 5.03
N ASP A 29 20.52 30.43 4.01
CA ASP A 29 19.71 30.47 2.79
C ASP A 29 18.22 30.19 3.11
N TYR A 30 17.96 29.23 4.00
CA TYR A 30 16.62 28.97 4.53
C TYR A 30 16.02 30.18 5.26
N ALA A 31 16.80 30.82 6.14
CA ALA A 31 16.33 32.00 6.89
C ALA A 31 16.04 33.21 6.00
N ARG A 32 16.74 33.32 4.86
CA ARG A 32 16.50 34.35 3.83
C ARG A 32 15.34 34.01 2.88
N GLY A 33 14.87 32.76 2.88
CA GLY A 33 13.83 32.28 1.96
C GLY A 33 14.33 31.99 0.54
N GLU A 34 15.65 32.04 0.31
CA GLU A 34 16.29 31.78 -0.98
C GLU A 34 16.82 30.35 -1.00
N GLY A 35 15.97 29.32 -1.20
CA GLY A 35 16.53 27.96 -1.26
C GLY A 35 15.62 26.75 -1.17
N VAL A 36 14.43 26.75 -1.76
CA VAL A 36 13.63 25.51 -1.86
C VAL A 36 13.22 25.19 -3.30
N ALA A 37 14.19 25.20 -4.23
CA ALA A 37 14.00 24.63 -5.58
C ALA A 37 14.39 23.16 -5.67
N THR A 38 15.32 22.67 -4.84
CA THR A 38 15.52 21.23 -4.62
C THR A 38 14.67 20.78 -3.46
N VAL A 39 13.37 20.74 -3.71
CA VAL A 39 12.47 19.78 -3.08
C VAL A 39 13.20 18.44 -3.15
N VAL A 40 13.75 17.97 -2.02
CA VAL A 40 13.83 16.53 -1.81
C VAL A 40 12.41 16.10 -2.08
N ARG A 41 12.16 15.52 -3.26
CA ARG A 41 10.93 14.80 -3.54
C ARG A 41 10.88 13.74 -2.46
N LEU A 42 10.24 14.07 -1.33
CA LEU A 42 9.52 13.05 -0.59
C LEU A 42 8.75 12.31 -1.68
N PRO A 43 8.85 10.97 -1.76
CA PRO A 43 8.12 10.23 -2.76
C PRO A 43 6.70 10.77 -2.72
N GLU A 44 6.26 11.34 -3.85
CA GLU A 44 4.94 11.95 -3.98
C GLU A 44 4.00 10.98 -3.31
N LYS A 45 3.46 11.40 -2.17
CA LYS A 45 2.47 10.64 -1.45
C LYS A 45 1.33 10.62 -2.44
N GLN A 46 1.24 9.55 -3.23
CA GLN A 46 0.13 9.27 -4.13
C GLN A 46 -1.08 9.75 -3.39
N GLU A 47 -1.74 10.78 -3.93
CA GLU A 47 -2.85 11.42 -3.24
C GLU A 47 -3.77 10.29 -2.82
N ALA A 48 -3.82 10.08 -1.50
CA ALA A 48 -4.67 9.09 -0.90
C ALA A 48 -6.06 9.68 -1.06
N GLY A 49 -6.62 9.58 -2.28
CA GLY A 49 -7.95 10.04 -2.63
C GLY A 49 -8.86 9.41 -1.62
N THR A 50 -9.32 10.22 -0.67
CA THR A 50 -10.00 9.88 0.59
C THR A 50 -10.36 8.41 0.75
N THR A 51 -9.37 7.52 0.85
CA THR A 51 -9.65 6.09 0.91
C THR A 51 -10.11 5.84 2.32
N LYS A 52 -11.43 5.78 2.51
CA LYS A 52 -12.04 5.32 3.76
C LYS A 52 -11.28 4.06 4.19
N PRO A 53 -10.89 3.94 5.47
CA PRO A 53 -10.13 2.80 5.92
C PRO A 53 -10.88 1.51 5.58
N MET A 54 -10.26 0.63 4.79
CA MET A 54 -10.90 -0.62 4.42
C MET A 54 -11.02 -1.49 5.66
N ARG A 55 -12.26 -1.81 6.05
CA ARG A 55 -12.53 -2.63 7.21
C ARG A 55 -11.96 -4.04 6.98
N ARG A 56 -11.28 -4.58 7.98
CA ARG A 56 -10.86 -5.99 7.96
C ARG A 56 -12.09 -6.86 8.18
N ALA A 57 -12.25 -7.88 7.35
CA ALA A 57 -13.23 -8.94 7.53
C ALA A 57 -12.51 -10.30 7.54
N THR A 58 -12.98 -11.21 8.39
CA THR A 58 -12.58 -12.62 8.36
C THR A 58 -13.74 -13.40 7.76
N PHE A 59 -13.46 -14.20 6.75
CA PHE A 59 -14.46 -15.05 6.09
C PHE A 59 -14.12 -16.50 6.36
N THR A 60 -15.12 -17.28 6.76
CA THR A 60 -15.04 -18.73 6.79
C THR A 60 -15.56 -19.24 5.45
N LEU A 61 -14.71 -19.92 4.70
CA LEU A 61 -15.04 -20.48 3.38
C LEU A 61 -15.08 -22.01 3.49
N SER A 62 -15.92 -22.65 2.68
CA SER A 62 -15.91 -24.11 2.53
C SER A 62 -14.64 -24.59 1.83
N GLU A 63 -14.25 -25.84 2.05
CA GLU A 63 -13.05 -26.45 1.45
C GLU A 63 -13.07 -26.37 -0.08
N HIS A 64 -14.20 -26.74 -0.69
CA HIS A 64 -14.39 -26.63 -2.14
C HIS A 64 -14.25 -25.19 -2.68
N ALA A 65 -14.65 -24.18 -1.91
CA ALA A 65 -14.50 -22.79 -2.33
C ALA A 65 -13.01 -22.36 -2.33
N ILE A 66 -12.24 -22.85 -1.36
CA ILE A 66 -10.80 -22.59 -1.27
C ILE A 66 -10.05 -23.25 -2.43
N GLU A 67 -10.40 -24.48 -2.79
CA GLU A 67 -9.82 -25.20 -3.93
C GLU A 67 -10.06 -24.46 -5.25
N LYS A 68 -11.31 -24.07 -5.51
CA LYS A 68 -11.68 -23.29 -6.71
C LYS A 68 -10.93 -21.95 -6.77
N LEU A 69 -10.86 -21.23 -5.66
CA LEU A 69 -10.10 -19.97 -5.57
C LEU A 69 -8.61 -20.18 -5.84
N THR A 70 -8.06 -21.32 -5.43
CA THR A 70 -6.66 -21.66 -5.66
C THR A 70 -6.42 -21.95 -7.14
N ALA A 71 -7.23 -22.80 -7.75
CA ALA A 71 -7.12 -23.11 -9.17
C ALA A 71 -7.24 -21.85 -10.05
N LEU A 72 -8.21 -20.97 -9.74
CA LEU A 72 -8.37 -19.69 -10.46
C LEU A 72 -7.18 -18.75 -10.23
N SER A 73 -6.61 -18.73 -9.03
CA SER A 73 -5.43 -17.90 -8.74
C SER A 73 -4.21 -18.36 -9.52
N GLU A 74 -4.03 -19.67 -9.69
CA GLU A 74 -2.93 -20.26 -10.46
C GLU A 74 -3.10 -20.04 -11.96
N GLN A 75 -4.32 -20.18 -12.49
CA GLN A 75 -4.62 -19.98 -13.91
C GLN A 75 -4.53 -18.51 -14.34
N THR A 76 -5.00 -17.57 -13.51
CA THR A 76 -5.08 -16.13 -13.85
C THR A 76 -3.89 -15.33 -13.35
N GLY A 77 -3.10 -15.86 -12.41
CA GLY A 77 -2.07 -15.11 -11.69
C GLY A 77 -2.63 -14.05 -10.72
N ILE A 78 -3.95 -13.95 -10.56
CA ILE A 78 -4.58 -13.00 -9.64
C ILE A 78 -4.64 -13.63 -8.25
N PRO A 79 -4.16 -12.94 -7.18
CA PRO A 79 -4.19 -13.51 -5.84
C PRO A 79 -5.62 -13.68 -5.32
N ARG A 80 -5.85 -14.75 -4.55
CA ARG A 80 -7.16 -15.12 -3.98
C ARG A 80 -7.92 -13.94 -3.34
N SER A 81 -7.23 -13.11 -2.56
CA SER A 81 -7.84 -11.95 -1.88
C SER A 81 -8.31 -10.86 -2.85
N LYS A 82 -7.65 -10.70 -4.01
CA LYS A 82 -8.05 -9.75 -5.05
C LYS A 82 -9.26 -10.26 -5.82
N LEU A 83 -9.33 -11.56 -6.11
CA LEU A 83 -10.52 -12.18 -6.70
C LEU A 83 -11.77 -11.95 -5.83
N ILE A 84 -11.66 -12.18 -4.51
CA ILE A 84 -12.77 -11.94 -3.58
C ILE A 84 -13.25 -10.48 -3.61
N ARG A 85 -12.33 -9.52 -3.68
CA ARG A 85 -12.71 -8.09 -3.76
C ARG A 85 -13.48 -7.77 -5.04
N ILE A 86 -12.99 -8.24 -6.18
CA ILE A 86 -13.64 -8.05 -7.49
C ILE A 86 -15.05 -8.65 -7.47
N TRP A 87 -15.19 -9.86 -6.94
CA TRP A 87 -16.50 -10.51 -6.89
C TRP A 87 -17.46 -9.88 -5.90
N VAL A 88 -17.00 -9.42 -4.74
CA VAL A 88 -17.85 -8.68 -3.80
C VAL A 88 -18.32 -7.37 -4.45
N GLU A 89 -17.45 -6.68 -5.18
CA GLU A 89 -17.82 -5.48 -5.94
C GLU A 89 -18.85 -5.79 -7.03
N GLN A 90 -18.63 -6.85 -7.81
CA GLN A 90 -19.60 -7.30 -8.83
C GLN A 90 -20.94 -7.73 -8.22
N ALA A 91 -20.94 -8.50 -7.12
CA ALA A 91 -22.16 -8.97 -6.46
C ALA A 91 -22.99 -7.81 -5.90
N ASN A 92 -22.34 -6.76 -5.38
CA ASN A 92 -23.02 -5.55 -4.92
C ASN A 92 -23.58 -4.69 -6.07
N LEU A 93 -23.13 -4.91 -7.30
CA LEU A 93 -23.59 -4.21 -8.51
C LEU A 93 -24.74 -4.93 -9.22
N VAL A 94 -25.13 -6.13 -8.79
CA VAL A 94 -26.31 -6.82 -9.34
C VAL A 94 -27.49 -6.63 -8.39
N PRO A 95 -28.38 -5.64 -8.61
CA PRO A 95 -29.65 -5.63 -7.92
C PRO A 95 -30.47 -6.82 -8.47
N PHE A 96 -30.87 -7.73 -7.58
CA PHE A 96 -32.06 -8.57 -7.73
C PHE A 96 -32.39 -9.04 -9.16
N LEU A 97 -31.68 -10.07 -9.65
CA LEU A 97 -32.18 -10.85 -10.79
C LEU A 97 -32.14 -12.34 -10.51
N VAL A 98 -32.65 -12.69 -9.32
CA VAL A 98 -33.12 -14.04 -9.00
C VAL A 98 -34.38 -13.87 -8.13
N CYS A 99 -35.47 -13.44 -8.77
CA CYS A 99 -36.83 -13.73 -8.32
C CYS A 99 -37.38 -14.69 -9.38
N CYS A 100 -37.33 -16.00 -9.08
CA CYS A 100 -38.18 -17.00 -9.70
C CYS A 100 -39.31 -17.31 -8.73
#